data_AF-A0A4U3LCY4-F1
#
_entry.id   AF-A0A4U3LCY4-F1
#
_cell.length_a   1.000
_cell.length_b   1.000
_cell.length_c   1.000
_cell.angle_alpha   90.00
_cell.angle_beta   90.00
_cell.angle_gamma   90.00
#
_symmetry.space_group_name_H-M   'P 1'
#
loop_
_entity.id
_entity.type
_entity.pdbx_description
1 polymer ?
#
loop_
_entity_poly.entity_id
_entity_poly.type
_entity_poly.pdbx_seq_one_letter_code
_entity_poly.pdbx_strand_id
1 'polypeptide(L)'
;MYNQLMRSRNGYLINRLVICFYLSALSLLVSCTTSPTEQYGFVTKLGTDTIAVESVTRQGSKLTSDEVDRFPLVRVRHTEIDLNEDGSIRHLVMNIHTPGEPVNERERKVTVDVTSDKVHISKTDNTGTVNRDFATNGGIVEAHLPQMYSLYELYFAAALKHAVTAKMAAGSPVEIRQFYIDREFDRFPLGRGRVTPLGGGRVEITHDWLSGTGEAMMDSGYHMLSYSGARTTYKVKVNRIATPADIKNIATQFETAETKNGVVKAMSVRDTARAQIGNAKFTVDYSRPLMRGRQLLGDVLPYDRVWRTGANAATQFATSVPVKLAGMQVPAGTYTLWTVPHRASVDLIVNKQTGQWGTEFNSSRNLGIAEMTSQAVVAPVETFTISIVPLDTKHGTLVMEWGFFKWTAPIEVP
;
A
#
# COMPACT_ATOMS: atom_id res chain seq x y z
N MET A 1 -74.41 -12.42 42.54
CA MET A 1 -75.61 -11.65 42.93
C MET A 1 -75.13 -10.55 43.88
N TYR A 2 -74.83 -9.35 43.37
CA TYR A 2 -75.73 -8.19 43.16
C TYR A 2 -75.88 -7.31 44.42
N ASN A 3 -75.47 -6.04 44.26
CA ASN A 3 -75.86 -4.79 44.95
C ASN A 3 -75.32 -4.40 46.33
N GLN A 4 -74.23 -3.62 46.28
CA GLN A 4 -74.10 -2.19 46.67
C GLN A 4 -75.24 -1.41 47.37
N LEU A 5 -74.80 -0.53 48.31
CA LEU A 5 -75.27 0.86 48.66
C LEU A 5 -76.53 0.98 49.57
N MET A 6 -76.68 1.91 50.55
CA MET A 6 -75.98 3.13 50.97
C MET A 6 -76.45 3.64 52.37
N ARG A 7 -75.58 4.46 53.01
CA ARG A 7 -75.81 5.68 53.85
C ARG A 7 -76.34 5.62 55.31
N SER A 8 -75.57 6.24 56.22
CA SER A 8 -75.82 7.53 56.92
C SER A 8 -74.68 7.77 57.95
N ARG A 9 -74.30 8.94 58.50
CA ARG A 9 -74.33 10.40 58.24
C ARG A 9 -73.48 11.03 59.38
N ASN A 10 -72.95 12.24 59.15
CA ASN A 10 -72.45 13.23 60.16
C ASN A 10 -71.08 12.94 60.81
N GLY A 11 -70.16 13.89 61.00
CA GLY A 11 -70.14 15.32 60.74
C GLY A 11 -68.78 15.93 61.15
N TYR A 12 -68.49 17.11 60.58
CA TYR A 12 -67.58 18.18 61.04
C TYR A 12 -66.23 17.83 61.71
N LEU A 13 -65.12 18.24 61.08
CA LEU A 13 -64.29 19.33 61.59
C LEU A 13 -63.17 19.73 60.61
N ILE A 14 -63.02 21.05 60.49
CA ILE A 14 -62.04 21.81 59.72
C ILE A 14 -60.66 21.68 60.36
N ASN A 15 -59.59 21.40 59.59
CA ASN A 15 -58.30 22.08 59.78
C ASN A 15 -57.25 21.81 58.67
N ARG A 16 -56.80 22.92 58.07
CA ARG A 16 -55.43 23.27 57.65
C ARG A 16 -54.72 22.45 56.57
N LEU A 17 -54.68 23.08 55.40
CA LEU A 17 -53.56 23.22 54.47
C LEU A 17 -52.16 22.84 55.06
N VAL A 18 -51.55 21.80 54.50
CA VAL A 18 -50.08 21.68 54.38
C VAL A 18 -49.81 21.08 52.99
N ILE A 19 -49.36 21.93 52.07
CA ILE A 19 -48.84 21.53 50.76
C ILE A 19 -47.39 21.10 51.00
N CYS A 20 -47.13 19.79 51.05
CA CYS A 20 -45.78 19.25 50.98
C CYS A 20 -45.37 19.09 49.51
N PHE A 21 -44.53 20.01 49.04
CA PHE A 21 -43.74 19.81 47.82
C PHE A 21 -42.74 18.67 48.05
N TYR A 22 -42.96 17.51 47.43
CA TYR A 22 -41.89 16.53 47.23
C TYR A 22 -41.10 16.96 45.99
N LEU A 23 -39.93 17.58 46.20
CA LEU A 23 -38.89 17.71 45.19
C LEU A 23 -38.40 16.30 44.82
N SER A 24 -38.79 15.81 43.64
CA SER A 24 -38.13 14.69 43.00
C SER A 24 -36.75 15.17 42.49
N ALA A 25 -35.71 14.97 43.29
CA ALA A 25 -34.33 15.08 42.83
C ALA A 25 -34.02 13.88 41.91
N LEU A 26 -34.28 14.05 40.61
CA LEU A 26 -33.83 13.12 39.58
C LEU A 26 -32.33 13.36 39.38
N SER A 27 -31.49 12.60 40.09
CA SER A 27 -30.06 12.55 39.86
C SER A 27 -29.81 11.97 38.47
N LEU A 28 -29.56 12.85 37.50
CA LEU A 28 -28.96 12.51 36.21
C LEU A 28 -27.55 11.96 36.47
N LEU A 29 -27.44 10.65 36.67
CA LEU A 29 -26.19 9.93 36.45
C LEU A 29 -25.87 10.03 34.96
N VAL A 30 -25.07 11.03 34.60
CA VAL A 30 -24.36 11.03 33.32
C VAL A 30 -23.36 9.88 33.41
N SER A 31 -23.79 8.68 33.03
CA SER A 31 -22.89 7.59 32.75
C SER A 31 -22.06 8.04 31.55
N CYS A 32 -20.83 8.50 31.79
CA CYS A 32 -19.79 8.56 30.77
C CYS A 32 -19.60 7.12 30.27
N THR A 33 -20.32 6.73 29.22
CA THR A 33 -20.08 5.48 28.52
C THR A 33 -18.75 5.66 27.79
N THR A 34 -17.65 5.31 28.47
CA THR A 34 -16.35 5.19 27.82
C THR A 34 -16.49 4.14 26.73
N SER A 35 -16.24 4.51 25.48
CA SER A 35 -16.22 3.56 24.37
C SER A 35 -15.27 2.41 24.73
N PRO A 36 -15.65 1.14 24.45
CA PRO A 36 -14.78 0.01 24.72
C PRO A 36 -13.46 0.18 23.97
N THR A 37 -12.36 -0.20 24.62
CA THR A 37 -11.04 -0.20 23.99
C THR A 37 -10.96 -1.38 23.02
N GLU A 38 -10.71 -1.08 21.75
CA GLU A 38 -10.42 -2.08 20.73
C GLU A 38 -8.90 -2.22 20.58
N GLN A 39 -8.43 -3.46 20.44
CA GLN A 39 -7.04 -3.78 20.19
C GLN A 39 -6.94 -4.74 19.02
N TYR A 40 -6.05 -4.43 18.08
CA TYR A 40 -5.82 -5.21 16.87
C TYR A 40 -4.45 -4.89 16.30
N GLY A 41 -4.12 -5.46 15.15
CA GLY A 41 -2.91 -5.11 14.41
C GLY A 41 -3.04 -5.41 12.93
N PHE A 42 -1.99 -5.07 12.20
CA PHE A 42 -1.84 -5.44 10.79
C PHE A 42 -0.51 -6.13 10.58
N VAL A 43 -0.51 -7.18 9.76
CA VAL A 43 0.72 -7.84 9.30
C VAL A 43 0.79 -7.70 7.80
N THR A 44 1.81 -6.99 7.34
CA THR A 44 2.07 -6.73 5.93
C THR A 44 3.15 -7.66 5.43
N LYS A 45 2.84 -8.41 4.39
CA LYS A 45 3.78 -9.32 3.74
C LYS A 45 4.03 -8.94 2.29
N LEU A 46 5.28 -9.06 1.87
CA LEU A 46 5.67 -9.13 0.46
C LEU A 46 6.14 -10.56 0.16
N GLY A 47 5.24 -11.38 -0.37
CA GLY A 47 5.48 -12.82 -0.44
C GLY A 47 5.50 -13.44 0.94
N THR A 48 6.58 -14.16 1.26
CA THR A 48 6.80 -14.73 2.59
C THR A 48 7.39 -13.75 3.59
N ASP A 49 7.92 -12.60 3.12
CA ASP A 49 8.59 -11.63 3.98
C ASP A 49 7.58 -10.76 4.70
N THR A 50 7.57 -10.77 6.03
CA THR A 50 6.92 -9.71 6.81
C THR A 50 7.72 -8.42 6.65
N ILE A 51 7.11 -7.36 6.11
CA ILE A 51 7.79 -6.08 5.82
C ILE A 51 7.29 -4.93 6.68
N ALA A 52 6.09 -5.05 7.26
CA ALA A 52 5.59 -4.13 8.27
C ALA A 52 4.64 -4.86 9.22
N VAL A 53 4.62 -4.42 10.47
CA VAL A 53 3.72 -4.91 11.51
C VAL A 53 3.22 -3.71 12.32
N GLU A 54 1.92 -3.71 12.62
CA GLU A 54 1.25 -2.68 13.41
C GLU A 54 0.55 -3.30 14.61
N SER A 55 0.55 -2.56 15.71
CA SER A 55 -0.25 -2.78 16.92
C SER A 55 -1.08 -1.52 17.14
N VAL A 56 -2.41 -1.68 17.12
CA VAL A 56 -3.36 -0.57 17.14
C VAL A 56 -4.26 -0.69 18.36
N THR A 57 -4.40 0.41 19.09
CA THR A 57 -5.38 0.58 20.15
C THR A 57 -6.33 1.71 19.77
N ARG A 58 -7.63 1.45 19.81
CA ARG A 58 -8.67 2.45 19.54
C ARG A 58 -9.58 2.63 20.76
N GLN A 59 -9.87 3.87 21.10
CA GLN A 59 -10.88 4.21 22.10
C GLN A 59 -11.72 5.39 21.59
N GLY A 60 -12.90 5.07 21.06
CA GLY A 60 -13.78 6.08 20.46
C GLY A 60 -13.12 6.78 19.26
N SER A 61 -12.91 8.10 19.39
CA SER A 61 -12.28 8.94 18.37
C SER A 61 -10.75 9.01 18.47
N LYS A 62 -10.14 8.28 19.41
CA LYS A 62 -8.68 8.23 19.57
C LYS A 62 -8.11 6.91 19.09
N LEU A 63 -7.01 6.98 18.35
CA LEU A 63 -6.25 5.83 17.88
C LEU A 63 -4.78 6.00 18.29
N THR A 64 -4.15 4.92 18.74
CA THR A 64 -2.70 4.82 18.85
C THR A 64 -2.24 3.65 17.99
N SER A 65 -1.25 3.87 17.13
CA SER A 65 -0.64 2.86 16.29
C SER A 65 0.88 2.84 16.53
N ASP A 66 1.35 1.72 17.06
CA ASP A 66 2.76 1.37 17.07
C ASP A 66 3.06 0.54 15.83
N GLU A 67 4.05 0.95 15.04
CA GLU A 67 4.41 0.32 13.78
C GLU A 67 5.91 0.04 13.75
N VAL A 68 6.29 -1.08 13.14
CA VAL A 68 7.63 -1.25 12.58
C VAL A 68 7.54 -1.67 11.12
N ASP A 69 8.27 -0.98 10.24
CA ASP A 69 8.49 -1.37 8.85
C ASP A 69 9.99 -1.56 8.54
N ARG A 70 10.30 -2.24 7.43
CA ARG A 70 11.67 -2.39 6.91
C ARG A 70 11.77 -2.08 5.42
N PHE A 71 11.23 -0.94 4.99
CA PHE A 71 11.09 -0.57 3.59
C PHE A 71 11.53 0.88 3.28
N PRO A 72 12.78 1.13 2.84
CA PRO A 72 13.92 0.22 2.72
C PRO A 72 14.74 0.06 4.01
N LEU A 73 14.59 0.99 4.95
CA LEU A 73 15.24 0.98 6.26
C LEU A 73 14.27 0.50 7.31
N VAL A 74 14.79 -0.06 8.40
CA VAL A 74 13.99 -0.26 9.61
C VAL A 74 13.52 1.08 10.14
N ARG A 75 12.21 1.21 10.35
CA ARG A 75 11.60 2.37 10.97
C ARG A 75 10.61 1.92 12.02
N VAL A 76 10.71 2.51 13.19
CA VAL A 76 9.79 2.31 14.30
C VAL A 76 9.00 3.59 14.46
N ARG A 77 7.67 3.48 14.52
CA ARG A 77 6.78 4.63 14.69
C ARG A 77 5.83 4.43 15.84
N HIS A 78 5.59 5.52 16.53
CA HIS A 78 4.50 5.65 17.49
C HIS A 78 3.61 6.81 17.03
N THR A 79 2.36 6.49 16.69
CA THR A 79 1.42 7.46 16.12
C THR A 79 0.17 7.57 16.98
N GLU A 80 -0.16 8.78 17.41
CA GLU A 80 -1.41 9.14 18.06
C GLU A 80 -2.28 9.91 17.08
N ILE A 81 -3.56 9.55 16.98
CA ILE A 81 -4.51 10.15 16.04
C ILE A 81 -5.81 10.47 16.76
N ASP A 82 -6.24 11.71 16.67
CA ASP A 82 -7.59 12.14 17.02
C ASP A 82 -8.43 12.29 15.75
N LEU A 83 -9.62 11.71 15.77
CA LEU A 83 -10.58 11.75 14.68
C LEU A 83 -11.74 12.71 14.97
N ASN A 84 -12.30 13.30 13.91
CA ASN A 84 -13.61 13.93 13.92
C ASN A 84 -14.72 12.85 13.97
N GLU A 85 -15.96 13.27 14.22
CA GLU A 85 -17.12 12.37 14.26
C GLU A 85 -17.37 11.64 12.93
N ASP A 86 -17.07 12.31 11.81
CA ASP A 86 -17.16 11.74 10.47
C ASP A 86 -16.05 10.70 10.18
N GLY A 87 -15.08 10.56 11.08
CA GLY A 87 -13.95 9.64 10.99
C GLY A 87 -12.71 10.21 10.33
N SER A 88 -12.74 11.46 9.83
CA SER A 88 -11.56 12.13 9.29
C SER A 88 -10.55 12.46 10.38
N ILE A 89 -9.26 12.51 10.05
CA ILE A 89 -8.21 12.94 10.97
C ILE A 89 -8.42 14.41 11.33
N ARG A 90 -8.35 14.72 12.63
CA ARG A 90 -8.32 16.09 13.17
C ARG A 90 -6.92 16.50 13.60
N HIS A 91 -6.25 15.60 14.32
CA HIS A 91 -4.90 15.82 14.84
C HIS A 91 -4.13 14.51 14.78
N LEU A 92 -2.85 14.57 14.42
CA LEU A 92 -1.96 13.41 14.39
C LEU A 92 -0.57 13.81 14.91
N VAL A 93 -0.01 12.98 15.77
CA VAL A 93 1.38 13.07 16.21
C VAL A 93 2.08 11.75 15.93
N MET A 94 3.19 11.79 15.21
CA MET A 94 3.99 10.62 14.88
C MET A 94 5.43 10.84 15.29
N ASN A 95 5.93 10.01 16.21
CA ASN A 95 7.34 9.91 16.52
C ASN A 95 7.96 8.78 15.70
N ILE A 96 9.09 9.03 15.06
CA ILE A 96 9.75 8.11 14.13
C ILE A 96 11.19 7.93 14.58
N HIS A 97 11.59 6.66 14.75
CA HIS A 97 12.96 6.24 14.99
C HIS A 97 13.46 5.42 13.79
N THR A 98 14.57 5.83 13.18
CA THR A 98 15.20 5.14 12.03
C THR A 98 16.65 4.78 12.36
N PRO A 99 16.93 3.60 12.94
CA PRO A 99 18.27 3.20 13.40
C PRO A 99 19.37 3.30 12.33
N GLY A 100 19.02 2.97 11.08
CA GLY A 100 19.93 2.99 9.94
C GLY A 100 20.28 4.38 9.40
N GLU A 101 19.64 5.45 9.89
CA GLU A 101 19.96 6.83 9.50
C GLU A 101 21.16 7.41 10.29
N PRO A 102 21.82 8.47 9.78
CA PRO A 102 22.80 9.25 10.55
C PRO A 102 22.21 9.70 11.89
N VAL A 103 23.02 9.76 12.95
CA VAL A 103 22.56 10.03 14.33
C VAL A 103 21.70 11.29 14.43
N ASN A 104 22.02 12.34 13.69
CA ASN A 104 21.28 13.59 13.65
C ASN A 104 19.93 13.51 12.90
N GLU A 105 19.68 12.44 12.16
CA GLU A 105 18.47 12.24 11.33
C GLU A 105 17.55 11.11 11.86
N ARG A 106 18.03 10.28 12.80
CA ARG A 106 17.31 9.09 13.30
C ARG A 106 15.97 9.41 13.96
N GLU A 107 15.91 10.49 14.73
CA GLU A 107 14.75 10.88 15.53
C GLU A 107 13.98 11.99 14.84
N ARG A 108 12.69 11.77 14.62
CA ARG A 108 11.82 12.73 13.95
C ARG A 108 10.45 12.74 14.59
N LYS A 109 9.84 13.92 14.69
CA LYS A 109 8.45 14.10 15.11
C LYS A 109 7.68 14.81 14.01
N VAL A 110 6.56 14.24 13.61
CA VAL A 110 5.60 14.86 12.69
C VAL A 110 4.33 15.18 13.47
N THR A 111 3.88 16.43 13.39
CA THR A 111 2.61 16.88 13.95
C THR A 111 1.74 17.38 12.81
N VAL A 112 0.46 16.99 12.81
CA VAL A 112 -0.50 17.39 11.79
C VAL A 112 -1.78 17.87 12.45
N ASP A 113 -2.25 19.02 11.99
CA ASP A 113 -3.58 19.55 12.31
C ASP A 113 -4.39 19.67 11.02
N VAL A 114 -5.58 19.07 11.01
CA VAL A 114 -6.49 19.11 9.87
C VAL A 114 -7.72 19.92 10.28
N THR A 115 -8.00 20.95 9.49
CA THR A 115 -9.16 21.82 9.61
C THR A 115 -10.01 21.70 8.35
N SER A 116 -11.18 22.35 8.34
CA SER A 116 -12.08 22.31 7.18
C SER A 116 -11.45 22.87 5.90
N ASP A 117 -10.49 23.81 6.00
CA ASP A 117 -9.89 24.52 4.87
C ASP A 117 -8.41 24.18 4.62
N LYS A 118 -7.68 23.69 5.62
CA LYS A 118 -6.24 23.39 5.50
C LYS A 118 -5.77 22.19 6.33
N VAL A 119 -4.68 21.60 5.86
CA VAL A 119 -3.78 20.72 6.63
C VAL A 119 -2.54 21.50 6.98
N HIS A 120 -2.21 21.61 8.26
CA HIS A 120 -0.93 22.12 8.76
C HIS A 120 -0.06 20.94 9.16
N ILE A 121 1.15 20.84 8.61
CA ILE A 121 2.12 19.79 8.92
C ILE A 121 3.40 20.42 9.42
N SER A 122 3.88 19.92 10.56
CA SER A 122 5.16 20.28 11.15
C SER A 122 6.03 19.04 11.30
N LYS A 123 7.26 19.08 10.79
CA LYS A 123 8.30 18.07 11.05
C LYS A 123 9.41 18.70 11.86
N THR A 124 9.74 18.10 13.00
CA THR A 124 10.88 18.47 13.85
C THR A 124 11.88 17.32 13.92
N ASP A 125 13.15 17.64 13.73
CA ASP A 125 14.30 16.76 13.95
C ASP A 125 15.47 17.57 14.52
N ASN A 126 16.66 16.96 14.66
CA ASN A 126 17.82 17.66 15.22
C ASN A 126 18.37 18.78 14.30
N THR A 127 17.90 18.86 13.05
CA THR A 127 18.28 19.92 12.10
C THR A 127 17.33 21.13 12.16
N GLY A 128 16.17 20.98 12.80
CA GLY A 128 15.21 22.06 13.03
C GLY A 128 13.76 21.64 12.80
N THR A 129 12.90 22.64 12.60
CA THR A 129 11.46 22.43 12.32
C THR A 129 11.11 22.98 10.95
N VAL A 130 10.39 22.18 10.15
CA VAL A 130 9.85 22.56 8.84
C VAL A 130 8.32 22.50 8.91
N ASN A 131 7.67 23.58 8.51
CA ASN A 131 6.21 23.69 8.47
C ASN A 131 5.70 23.80 7.03
N ARG A 132 4.54 23.21 6.75
CA ARG A 132 3.83 23.30 5.46
C ARG A 132 2.33 23.35 5.68
N ASP A 133 1.67 24.16 4.85
CA ASP A 133 0.21 24.23 4.78
C ASP A 133 -0.27 23.76 3.42
N PHE A 134 -1.38 23.03 3.41
CA PHE A 134 -2.05 22.62 2.18
C PHE A 134 -3.54 22.88 2.26
N ALA A 135 -4.11 23.55 1.26
CA ALA A 135 -5.55 23.79 1.18
C ALA A 135 -6.32 22.51 0.87
N THR A 136 -7.25 22.12 1.75
CA THR A 136 -8.10 20.92 1.59
C THR A 136 -9.11 21.09 0.46
N ASN A 137 -9.54 22.34 0.21
CA ASN A 137 -10.66 22.70 -0.67
C ASN A 137 -11.95 21.94 -0.32
N GLY A 138 -12.17 21.66 0.97
CA GLY A 138 -13.36 20.94 1.45
C GLY A 138 -13.41 19.46 1.10
N GLY A 139 -12.33 18.88 0.55
CA GLY A 139 -12.24 17.44 0.31
C GLY A 139 -12.01 16.64 1.58
N ILE A 140 -12.34 15.35 1.56
CA ILE A 140 -11.94 14.40 2.62
C ILE A 140 -10.42 14.28 2.57
N VAL A 141 -9.74 14.60 3.66
CA VAL A 141 -8.28 14.65 3.68
C VAL A 141 -7.72 13.68 4.70
N GLU A 142 -6.79 12.83 4.25
CA GLU A 142 -6.23 11.77 5.07
C GLU A 142 -4.72 11.67 4.96
N ALA A 143 -4.08 11.22 6.04
CA ALA A 143 -2.63 11.10 6.13
C ALA A 143 -2.13 9.85 5.40
N HIS A 144 -1.21 9.99 4.45
CA HIS A 144 -0.62 8.87 3.70
C HIS A 144 0.78 8.52 4.15
N LEU A 145 0.96 7.23 4.44
CA LEU A 145 2.25 6.62 4.64
C LEU A 145 2.27 5.19 4.05
N PRO A 146 3.22 4.87 3.16
CA PRO A 146 3.40 3.51 2.68
C PRO A 146 3.64 2.54 3.83
N GLN A 147 3.02 1.36 3.75
CA GLN A 147 3.13 0.26 4.71
C GLN A 147 2.45 0.44 6.08
N MET A 148 1.83 1.59 6.35
CA MET A 148 1.01 1.83 7.54
C MET A 148 -0.48 1.70 7.21
N TYR A 149 -1.05 0.53 7.46
CA TYR A 149 -2.40 0.13 7.07
C TYR A 149 -3.48 0.54 8.06
N SER A 150 -3.13 0.92 9.28
CA SER A 150 -4.03 1.64 10.18
C SER A 150 -4.53 2.96 9.56
N LEU A 151 -3.68 3.68 8.84
CA LEU A 151 -4.10 4.87 8.09
C LEU A 151 -4.97 4.51 6.88
N TYR A 152 -4.68 3.39 6.20
CA TYR A 152 -5.52 2.91 5.10
C TYR A 152 -6.94 2.57 5.55
N GLU A 153 -7.08 1.93 6.72
CA GLU A 153 -8.38 1.69 7.34
C GLU A 153 -9.16 3.00 7.52
N LEU A 154 -8.50 4.08 7.98
CA LEU A 154 -9.14 5.39 8.11
C LEU A 154 -9.60 5.95 6.75
N TYR A 155 -8.81 5.81 5.67
CA TYR A 155 -9.23 6.24 4.32
C TYR A 155 -10.54 5.60 3.91
N PHE A 156 -10.59 4.27 4.05
CA PHE A 156 -11.74 3.49 3.64
C PHE A 156 -12.93 3.83 4.52
N ALA A 157 -12.74 3.92 5.83
CA ALA A 157 -13.81 4.25 6.76
C ALA A 157 -14.40 5.65 6.51
N ALA A 158 -13.56 6.68 6.36
CA ALA A 158 -14.02 8.04 6.08
C ALA A 158 -14.75 8.14 4.74
N ALA A 159 -14.20 7.52 3.68
CA ALA A 159 -14.83 7.51 2.36
C ALA A 159 -16.17 6.76 2.35
N LEU A 160 -16.26 5.59 2.99
CA LEU A 160 -17.50 4.81 3.06
C LEU A 160 -18.57 5.53 3.88
N LYS A 161 -18.20 6.12 5.02
CA LYS A 161 -19.12 6.96 5.81
C LYS A 161 -19.61 8.15 5.00
N HIS A 162 -18.73 8.84 4.29
CA HIS A 162 -19.11 9.94 3.42
C HIS A 162 -20.10 9.49 2.33
N ALA A 163 -19.84 8.38 1.65
CA ALA A 163 -20.73 7.85 0.62
C ALA A 163 -22.15 7.61 1.14
N VAL A 164 -22.27 7.08 2.37
CA VAL A 164 -23.56 6.86 3.04
C VAL A 164 -24.22 8.19 3.40
N THR A 165 -23.50 9.09 4.06
CA THR A 165 -24.03 10.41 4.49
C THR A 165 -24.48 11.25 3.31
N ALA A 166 -23.71 11.25 2.21
CA ALA A 166 -24.02 11.96 0.98
C ALA A 166 -25.03 11.23 0.08
N LYS A 167 -25.53 10.05 0.48
CA LYS A 167 -26.49 9.22 -0.27
C LYS A 167 -26.04 8.96 -1.72
N MET A 168 -24.74 8.69 -1.89
CA MET A 168 -24.17 8.41 -3.20
C MET A 168 -24.74 7.11 -3.79
N ALA A 169 -24.85 7.04 -5.11
CA ALA A 169 -25.29 5.81 -5.76
C ALA A 169 -24.30 4.67 -5.48
N ALA A 170 -24.80 3.44 -5.35
CA ALA A 170 -23.96 2.27 -5.08
C ALA A 170 -22.84 2.14 -6.12
N GLY A 171 -21.60 1.92 -5.65
CA GLY A 171 -20.42 1.83 -6.50
C GLY A 171 -19.83 3.17 -6.95
N SER A 172 -20.43 4.30 -6.56
CA SER A 172 -19.86 5.61 -6.88
C SER A 172 -18.51 5.79 -6.20
N PRO A 173 -17.47 6.23 -6.93
CA PRO A 173 -16.19 6.55 -6.33
C PRO A 173 -16.30 7.77 -5.42
N VAL A 174 -15.55 7.75 -4.32
CA VAL A 174 -15.36 8.88 -3.40
C VAL A 174 -13.96 9.43 -3.60
N GLU A 175 -13.88 10.70 -3.95
CA GLU A 175 -12.60 11.41 -4.09
C GLU A 175 -12.06 11.80 -2.72
N ILE A 176 -10.77 11.54 -2.51
CA ILE A 176 -10.03 11.90 -1.30
C ILE A 176 -8.78 12.69 -1.67
N ARG A 177 -8.30 13.48 -0.71
CA ARG A 177 -7.00 14.15 -0.77
C ARG A 177 -6.06 13.48 0.23
N GLN A 178 -4.80 13.40 -0.12
CA GLN A 178 -3.80 12.74 0.71
C GLN A 178 -2.60 13.65 0.94
N PHE A 179 -2.08 13.70 2.18
CA PHE A 179 -0.81 14.35 2.47
C PHE A 179 0.20 13.32 2.96
N TYR A 180 1.45 13.46 2.57
CA TYR A 180 2.52 12.56 2.99
C TYR A 180 3.04 12.97 4.37
N ILE A 181 3.21 12.03 5.31
CA ILE A 181 3.60 12.33 6.71
C ILE A 181 4.95 11.75 7.15
N ASP A 182 5.90 11.65 6.22
CA ASP A 182 7.28 11.26 6.52
C ASP A 182 8.25 12.36 6.05
N ARG A 183 9.52 12.01 5.77
CA ARG A 183 10.61 12.96 5.47
C ARG A 183 10.34 13.95 4.34
N GLU A 184 9.61 13.54 3.30
CA GLU A 184 9.51 14.28 2.03
C GLU A 184 8.17 15.01 1.87
N PHE A 185 7.46 15.27 2.97
CA PHE A 185 6.14 15.93 2.96
C PHE A 185 6.12 17.29 2.26
N ASP A 186 7.26 17.98 2.18
CA ASP A 186 7.39 19.29 1.54
C ASP A 186 7.56 19.21 0.01
N ARG A 187 7.86 18.03 -0.53
CA ARG A 187 8.03 17.79 -1.97
C ARG A 187 6.72 17.41 -2.65
N PHE A 188 5.70 17.07 -1.88
CA PHE A 188 4.46 16.53 -2.37
C PHE A 188 3.29 17.46 -2.02
N PRO A 189 2.58 18.02 -3.02
CA PRO A 189 1.30 18.66 -2.74
C PRO A 189 0.29 17.62 -2.23
N LEU A 190 -0.87 18.09 -1.77
CA LEU A 190 -2.00 17.20 -1.47
C LEU A 190 -2.35 16.36 -2.70
N GLY A 191 -1.97 15.08 -2.64
CA GLY A 191 -2.23 14.07 -3.65
C GLY A 191 -3.72 13.80 -3.78
N ARG A 192 -4.08 13.15 -4.88
CA ARG A 192 -5.45 12.71 -5.18
C ARG A 192 -5.54 11.21 -4.98
N GLY A 193 -6.63 10.79 -4.37
CA GLY A 193 -6.99 9.40 -4.24
C GLY A 193 -8.47 9.22 -4.53
N ARG A 194 -8.84 7.99 -4.87
CA ARG A 194 -10.20 7.63 -5.16
C ARG A 194 -10.49 6.27 -4.55
N VAL A 195 -11.53 6.23 -3.72
CA VAL A 195 -12.02 5.03 -3.04
C VAL A 195 -13.30 4.57 -3.73
N THR A 196 -13.35 3.35 -4.25
CA THR A 196 -14.49 2.83 -5.00
C THR A 196 -15.09 1.62 -4.29
N PRO A 197 -16.29 1.73 -3.68
CA PRO A 197 -16.98 0.58 -3.09
C PRO A 197 -17.40 -0.40 -4.19
N LEU A 198 -17.18 -1.71 -4.00
CA LEU A 198 -17.56 -2.74 -4.97
C LEU A 198 -18.71 -3.65 -4.49
N GLY A 199 -19.22 -3.41 -3.29
CA GLY A 199 -20.22 -4.26 -2.63
C GLY A 199 -19.61 -5.48 -1.92
N GLY A 200 -20.36 -6.03 -0.96
CA GLY A 200 -19.93 -7.17 -0.15
C GLY A 200 -18.67 -6.92 0.68
N GLY A 201 -18.50 -5.68 1.18
CA GLY A 201 -17.32 -5.26 1.94
C GLY A 201 -16.07 -4.94 1.11
N ARG A 202 -16.06 -5.24 -0.19
CA ARG A 202 -14.91 -4.94 -1.06
C ARG A 202 -14.83 -3.47 -1.42
N VAL A 203 -13.63 -2.92 -1.39
CA VAL A 203 -13.33 -1.53 -1.73
C VAL A 203 -12.03 -1.44 -2.49
N GLU A 204 -11.99 -0.66 -3.56
CA GLU A 204 -10.76 -0.35 -4.30
C GLU A 204 -10.21 1.03 -3.94
N ILE A 205 -8.90 1.18 -4.04
CA ILE A 205 -8.22 2.48 -3.99
C ILE A 205 -7.26 2.66 -5.15
N THR A 206 -7.28 3.85 -5.74
CA THR A 206 -6.25 4.36 -6.66
C THR A 206 -5.81 5.73 -6.16
N HIS A 207 -4.51 6.03 -6.14
CA HIS A 207 -4.01 7.35 -5.76
C HIS A 207 -2.65 7.64 -6.40
N ASP A 208 -2.21 8.91 -6.36
CA ASP A 208 -1.04 9.39 -7.11
C ASP A 208 0.26 8.63 -6.81
N TRP A 209 0.40 8.09 -5.61
CA TRP A 209 1.57 7.32 -5.16
C TRP A 209 1.38 5.80 -5.25
N LEU A 210 0.17 5.34 -5.57
CA LEU A 210 -0.16 3.95 -5.81
C LEU A 210 -0.21 3.71 -7.30
N SER A 211 0.91 3.26 -7.86
CA SER A 211 0.95 2.81 -9.24
C SER A 211 0.14 1.51 -9.36
N GLY A 212 -1.14 1.65 -9.74
CA GLY A 212 -2.12 0.57 -9.87
C GLY A 212 -3.34 0.73 -8.95
N THR A 213 -4.00 -0.38 -8.64
CA THR A 213 -5.21 -0.41 -7.81
C THR A 213 -5.03 -1.34 -6.61
N GLY A 214 -5.23 -0.81 -5.41
CA GLY A 214 -5.32 -1.61 -4.19
C GLY A 214 -6.74 -2.08 -3.93
N GLU A 215 -6.92 -3.20 -3.25
CA GLU A 215 -8.24 -3.73 -2.89
C GLU A 215 -8.27 -4.12 -1.42
N ALA A 216 -9.23 -3.61 -0.67
CA ALA A 216 -9.48 -3.94 0.72
C ALA A 216 -10.78 -4.74 0.88
N MET A 217 -10.80 -5.58 1.91
CA MET A 217 -12.03 -6.16 2.44
C MET A 217 -12.34 -5.44 3.75
N MET A 218 -13.53 -4.87 3.85
CA MET A 218 -14.05 -4.14 5.01
C MET A 218 -15.19 -4.94 5.65
N ASP A 219 -15.30 -4.89 6.98
CA ASP A 219 -16.49 -5.36 7.68
C ASP A 219 -17.60 -4.29 7.71
N SER A 220 -18.74 -4.62 8.33
CA SER A 220 -19.88 -3.70 8.46
C SER A 220 -19.62 -2.51 9.38
N GLY A 221 -18.58 -2.58 10.23
CA GLY A 221 -18.11 -1.48 11.08
C GLY A 221 -17.10 -0.56 10.37
N TYR A 222 -16.80 -0.83 9.10
CA TYR A 222 -15.75 -0.18 8.33
C TYR A 222 -14.35 -0.42 8.89
N HIS A 223 -14.12 -1.56 9.54
CA HIS A 223 -12.77 -2.00 9.82
C HIS A 223 -12.21 -2.79 8.65
N MET A 224 -10.93 -2.60 8.36
CA MET A 224 -10.24 -3.29 7.29
C MET A 224 -9.81 -4.67 7.76
N LEU A 225 -10.34 -5.72 7.14
CA LEU A 225 -10.00 -7.11 7.45
C LEU A 225 -8.73 -7.56 6.70
N SER A 226 -8.57 -7.09 5.46
CA SER A 226 -7.41 -7.41 4.63
C SER A 226 -7.21 -6.36 3.54
N TYR A 227 -5.98 -6.26 3.03
CA TYR A 227 -5.65 -5.47 1.85
C TYR A 227 -4.75 -6.25 0.88
N SER A 228 -5.02 -6.11 -0.41
CA SER A 228 -4.27 -6.69 -1.52
C SER A 228 -3.71 -5.60 -2.42
N GLY A 229 -2.38 -5.50 -2.46
CA GLY A 229 -1.64 -4.71 -3.42
C GLY A 229 -1.24 -5.50 -4.68
N ALA A 230 -1.89 -6.64 -4.97
CA ALA A 230 -1.50 -7.50 -6.10
C ALA A 230 -1.56 -6.77 -7.46
N ARG A 231 -2.46 -5.79 -7.59
CA ARG A 231 -2.58 -4.94 -8.78
C ARG A 231 -1.81 -3.62 -8.68
N THR A 232 -0.87 -3.49 -7.73
CA THR A 232 -0.04 -2.29 -7.54
C THR A 232 1.44 -2.62 -7.68
N THR A 233 2.31 -1.62 -7.71
CA THR A 233 3.76 -1.81 -7.63
C THR A 233 4.22 -2.34 -6.27
N TYR A 234 3.40 -2.23 -5.21
CA TYR A 234 3.77 -2.67 -3.86
C TYR A 234 3.68 -4.20 -3.73
N LYS A 235 2.70 -4.84 -4.39
CA LYS A 235 2.55 -6.31 -4.42
C LYS A 235 2.43 -6.97 -3.04
N VAL A 236 1.98 -6.21 -2.05
CA VAL A 236 1.81 -6.63 -0.66
C VAL A 236 0.48 -7.36 -0.43
N LYS A 237 0.45 -8.19 0.61
CA LYS A 237 -0.77 -8.75 1.22
C LYS A 237 -0.78 -8.36 2.69
N VAL A 238 -1.90 -7.85 3.16
CA VAL A 238 -2.08 -7.36 4.53
C VAL A 238 -3.26 -8.09 5.15
N ASN A 239 -3.08 -8.53 6.39
CA ASN A 239 -4.16 -9.11 7.17
C ASN A 239 -4.27 -8.40 8.51
N ARG A 240 -5.51 -8.16 8.95
CA ARG A 240 -5.81 -7.76 10.31
C ARG A 240 -5.55 -8.94 11.25
N ILE A 241 -4.93 -8.68 12.39
CA ILE A 241 -4.76 -9.63 13.49
C ILE A 241 -5.55 -9.14 14.70
N ALA A 242 -6.22 -10.06 15.40
CA ALA A 242 -7.04 -9.72 16.57
C ALA A 242 -6.19 -9.45 17.83
N THR A 243 -5.01 -10.07 17.91
CA THR A 243 -4.07 -9.88 19.02
C THR A 243 -2.94 -8.97 18.57
N PRO A 244 -2.74 -7.81 19.21
CA PRO A 244 -1.65 -6.92 18.84
C PRO A 244 -0.29 -7.60 18.99
N ALA A 245 0.63 -7.27 18.08
CA ALA A 245 1.98 -7.82 18.08
C ALA A 245 2.91 -7.03 19.02
N ASP A 246 3.97 -7.69 19.51
CA ASP A 246 5.05 -7.02 20.24
C ASP A 246 5.96 -6.27 19.26
N ILE A 247 5.61 -5.02 18.97
CA ILE A 247 6.31 -4.17 18.00
C ILE A 247 7.76 -3.93 18.42
N LYS A 248 8.04 -3.79 19.72
CA LYS A 248 9.40 -3.55 20.21
C LYS A 248 10.32 -4.74 19.95
N ASN A 249 9.85 -5.95 20.22
CA ASN A 249 10.63 -7.16 19.93
C ASN A 249 10.82 -7.35 18.42
N ILE A 250 9.78 -7.13 17.61
CA ILE A 250 9.89 -7.24 16.14
C ILE A 250 10.86 -6.18 15.58
N ALA A 251 10.82 -4.95 16.08
CA ALA A 251 11.79 -3.91 15.75
C ALA A 251 13.22 -4.34 16.05
N THR A 252 13.48 -4.86 17.25
CA THR A 252 14.80 -5.38 17.62
C THR A 252 15.28 -6.46 16.65
N GLN A 253 14.38 -7.36 16.22
CA GLN A 253 14.71 -8.41 15.24
C GLN A 253 15.02 -7.84 13.86
N PHE A 254 14.24 -6.86 13.40
CA PHE A 254 14.46 -6.19 12.12
C PHE A 254 15.78 -5.42 12.13
N GLU A 255 16.09 -4.69 13.19
CA GLU A 255 17.34 -3.96 13.37
C GLU A 255 18.55 -4.88 13.39
N THR A 256 18.45 -6.01 14.10
CA THR A 256 19.49 -7.03 14.13
C THR A 256 19.73 -7.60 12.73
N ALA A 257 18.64 -7.85 11.98
CA ALA A 257 18.73 -8.35 10.62
C ALA A 257 19.33 -7.31 9.66
N GLU A 258 18.97 -6.03 9.79
CA GLU A 258 19.52 -4.93 8.99
C GLU A 258 21.01 -4.72 9.30
N THR A 259 21.42 -4.76 10.56
CA THR A 259 22.83 -4.66 10.96
C THR A 259 23.66 -5.82 10.39
N LYS A 260 23.11 -7.04 10.43
CA LYS A 260 23.79 -8.25 9.95
C LYS A 260 23.88 -8.31 8.42
N ASN A 261 22.79 -7.98 7.73
CA ASN A 261 22.64 -8.21 6.28
C ASN A 261 22.79 -6.93 5.44
N GLY A 262 22.94 -5.78 6.11
CA GLY A 262 22.82 -4.46 5.51
C GLY A 262 21.36 -4.02 5.34
N VAL A 263 21.19 -2.74 4.99
CA VAL A 263 19.92 -2.16 4.55
C VAL A 263 19.31 -3.05 3.46
N VAL A 264 17.98 -3.18 3.45
CA VAL A 264 17.28 -3.78 2.31
C VAL A 264 17.54 -2.89 1.09
N LYS A 265 18.63 -3.16 0.36
CA LYS A 265 18.90 -2.57 -0.95
C LYS A 265 17.63 -2.79 -1.75
N ALA A 266 17.10 -1.71 -2.34
CA ALA A 266 15.79 -1.63 -3.00
C ALA A 266 15.21 -3.00 -3.38
N MET A 267 13.93 -3.28 -3.04
CA MET A 267 13.31 -4.62 -3.18
C MET A 267 13.49 -5.28 -4.55
N SER A 268 13.81 -4.49 -5.58
CA SER A 268 14.35 -4.97 -6.84
C SER A 268 15.58 -4.14 -7.21
N VAL A 269 16.77 -4.70 -7.04
CA VAL A 269 18.06 -4.04 -7.35
C VAL A 269 18.24 -3.96 -8.87
N ARG A 270 18.74 -2.83 -9.38
CA ARG A 270 19.08 -2.67 -10.80
C ARG A 270 20.38 -3.39 -11.12
N ASP A 271 20.43 -4.03 -12.27
CA ASP A 271 21.60 -4.73 -12.79
C ASP A 271 21.69 -4.56 -14.31
N THR A 272 22.86 -4.84 -14.86
CA THR A 272 23.10 -4.73 -16.29
C THR A 272 23.86 -5.95 -16.80
N ALA A 273 23.20 -6.79 -17.59
CA ALA A 273 23.85 -7.86 -18.32
C ALA A 273 24.55 -7.29 -19.55
N ARG A 274 25.80 -7.70 -19.78
CA ARG A 274 26.57 -7.36 -20.98
C ARG A 274 27.09 -8.65 -21.59
N ALA A 275 27.03 -8.74 -22.91
CA ALA A 275 27.52 -9.89 -23.65
C ALA A 275 28.06 -9.46 -25.01
N GLN A 276 28.84 -10.35 -25.62
CA GLN A 276 29.35 -10.19 -26.96
C GLN A 276 29.21 -11.51 -27.72
N ILE A 277 28.67 -11.44 -28.94
CA ILE A 277 28.58 -12.57 -29.88
C ILE A 277 29.30 -12.11 -31.14
N GLY A 278 30.45 -12.71 -31.47
CA GLY A 278 31.32 -12.20 -32.53
C GLY A 278 31.73 -10.74 -32.29
N ASN A 279 31.36 -9.83 -33.19
CA ASN A 279 31.59 -8.38 -33.06
C ASN A 279 30.37 -7.61 -32.50
N ALA A 280 29.23 -8.28 -32.30
CA ALA A 280 28.00 -7.69 -31.78
C ALA A 280 28.08 -7.54 -30.26
N LYS A 281 27.92 -6.33 -29.75
CA LYS A 281 27.85 -6.03 -28.32
C LYS A 281 26.41 -5.82 -27.89
N PHE A 282 26.05 -6.41 -26.77
CA PHE A 282 24.72 -6.33 -26.19
C PHE A 282 24.76 -5.76 -24.78
N THR A 283 23.71 -5.04 -24.43
CA THR A 283 23.47 -4.60 -23.05
C THR A 283 22.00 -4.77 -22.72
N VAL A 284 21.70 -5.39 -21.59
CA VAL A 284 20.36 -5.47 -21.00
C VAL A 284 20.41 -4.81 -19.63
N ASP A 285 19.69 -3.71 -19.43
CA ASP A 285 19.64 -2.97 -18.18
C ASP A 285 18.23 -3.05 -17.59
N TYR A 286 18.12 -3.61 -16.38
CA TYR A 286 16.87 -4.07 -15.80
C TYR A 286 16.92 -4.10 -14.27
N SER A 287 15.75 -4.07 -13.62
CA SER A 287 15.67 -4.34 -12.17
C SER A 287 15.29 -5.79 -11.90
N ARG A 288 15.89 -6.37 -10.87
CA ARG A 288 15.82 -7.79 -10.51
C ARG A 288 14.84 -8.03 -9.35
N PRO A 289 13.54 -8.25 -9.59
CA PRO A 289 12.62 -8.61 -8.52
C PRO A 289 12.97 -9.98 -7.92
N LEU A 290 12.71 -10.10 -6.62
CA LEU A 290 12.88 -11.34 -5.85
C LEU A 290 11.57 -12.15 -5.83
N MET A 291 11.64 -13.48 -5.88
CA MET A 291 10.47 -14.36 -5.84
C MET A 291 9.80 -14.30 -4.47
N ARG A 292 10.57 -14.37 -3.38
CA ARG A 292 10.09 -14.32 -1.99
C ARG A 292 9.00 -15.34 -1.70
N GLY A 293 9.20 -16.56 -2.18
CA GLY A 293 8.25 -17.66 -2.06
C GLY A 293 6.89 -17.45 -2.75
N ARG A 294 6.74 -16.41 -3.59
CA ARG A 294 5.48 -16.15 -4.30
C ARG A 294 5.33 -17.04 -5.52
N GLN A 295 4.09 -17.39 -5.83
CA GLN A 295 3.76 -17.88 -7.16
C GLN A 295 3.99 -16.75 -8.16
N LEU A 296 4.76 -17.02 -9.21
CA LEU A 296 5.10 -15.99 -10.20
C LEU A 296 4.03 -15.91 -11.29
N LEU A 297 3.93 -16.93 -12.13
CA LEU A 297 2.96 -16.97 -13.23
C LEU A 297 1.54 -17.16 -12.71
N GLY A 298 0.63 -16.31 -13.17
CA GLY A 298 -0.77 -16.27 -12.75
C GLY A 298 -1.03 -15.47 -11.46
N ASP A 299 0.00 -15.03 -10.73
CA ASP A 299 -0.14 -14.19 -9.53
C ASP A 299 0.70 -12.90 -9.67
N VAL A 300 2.01 -12.96 -9.39
CA VAL A 300 2.89 -11.78 -9.53
C VAL A 300 2.91 -11.27 -10.98
N LEU A 301 2.92 -12.21 -11.92
CA LEU A 301 2.84 -12.03 -13.37
C LEU A 301 1.48 -12.56 -13.86
N PRO A 302 0.43 -11.73 -13.91
CA PRO A 302 -0.86 -12.14 -14.42
C PRO A 302 -0.73 -12.62 -15.87
N TYR A 303 -1.43 -13.71 -16.20
CA TYR A 303 -1.50 -14.19 -17.57
C TYR A 303 -2.17 -13.15 -18.48
N ASP A 304 -1.80 -13.18 -19.76
CA ASP A 304 -2.38 -12.37 -20.83
C ASP A 304 -2.26 -10.86 -20.58
N ARG A 305 -1.31 -10.45 -19.74
CA ARG A 305 -0.99 -9.05 -19.46
C ARG A 305 0.48 -8.77 -19.75
N VAL A 306 0.71 -7.62 -20.38
CA VAL A 306 2.06 -7.13 -20.64
C VAL A 306 2.80 -6.89 -19.33
N TRP A 307 4.00 -7.42 -19.25
CA TRP A 307 4.95 -7.23 -18.16
C TRP A 307 6.21 -6.56 -18.69
N ARG A 308 6.72 -5.60 -17.92
CA ARG A 308 7.99 -4.89 -18.16
C ARG A 308 9.25 -5.76 -18.13
N THR A 309 9.08 -7.07 -17.93
CA THR A 309 10.18 -8.04 -17.86
C THR A 309 11.24 -7.60 -16.85
N GLY A 310 10.81 -7.29 -15.63
CA GLY A 310 11.62 -6.72 -14.55
C GLY A 310 10.77 -5.95 -13.53
N ALA A 311 11.39 -5.01 -12.83
CA ALA A 311 10.74 -4.10 -11.89
C ALA A 311 11.10 -2.63 -12.16
N ASN A 312 10.29 -1.70 -11.62
CA ASN A 312 10.46 -0.25 -11.79
C ASN A 312 10.39 0.20 -13.26
N ALA A 313 11.51 0.61 -13.85
CA ALA A 313 11.60 1.00 -15.26
C ALA A 313 11.41 -0.20 -16.21
N ALA A 314 11.06 0.08 -17.47
CA ALA A 314 11.05 -0.93 -18.52
C ALA A 314 12.46 -1.48 -18.77
N THR A 315 12.59 -2.79 -19.02
CA THR A 315 13.88 -3.42 -19.31
C THR A 315 14.44 -2.90 -20.63
N GLN A 316 15.61 -2.28 -20.57
CA GLN A 316 16.29 -1.69 -21.71
C GLN A 316 17.18 -2.74 -22.38
N PHE A 317 17.15 -2.80 -23.70
CA PHE A 317 17.97 -3.69 -24.52
C PHE A 317 18.67 -2.88 -25.62
N ALA A 318 19.99 -3.01 -25.71
CA ALA A 318 20.78 -2.39 -26.75
C ALA A 318 21.61 -3.43 -27.50
N THR A 319 21.67 -3.27 -28.82
CA THR A 319 22.53 -4.05 -29.72
C THR A 319 23.34 -3.10 -30.62
N SER A 320 24.65 -3.35 -30.73
CA SER A 320 25.56 -2.50 -31.53
C SER A 320 25.49 -2.75 -33.04
N VAL A 321 24.88 -3.85 -33.46
CA VAL A 321 24.71 -4.23 -34.88
C VAL A 321 23.27 -4.69 -35.11
N PRO A 322 22.80 -4.74 -36.38
CA PRO A 322 21.54 -5.42 -36.70
C PRO A 322 21.62 -6.90 -36.34
N VAL A 323 20.56 -7.44 -35.72
CA VAL A 323 20.48 -8.84 -35.29
C VAL A 323 19.11 -9.43 -35.63
N LYS A 324 18.98 -10.76 -35.59
CA LYS A 324 17.68 -11.39 -35.43
C LYS A 324 17.49 -11.84 -33.99
N LEU A 325 16.40 -11.42 -33.35
CA LEU A 325 16.03 -11.83 -32.00
C LEU A 325 14.69 -12.54 -32.05
N ALA A 326 14.64 -13.83 -31.69
CA ALA A 326 13.46 -14.68 -31.88
C ALA A 326 12.88 -14.59 -33.30
N GLY A 327 13.75 -14.54 -34.32
CA GLY A 327 13.38 -14.39 -35.73
C GLY A 327 13.02 -12.96 -36.16
N MET A 328 12.81 -12.01 -35.24
CA MET A 328 12.53 -10.61 -35.56
C MET A 328 13.81 -9.89 -36.00
N GLN A 329 13.75 -9.14 -37.10
CA GLN A 329 14.86 -8.24 -37.46
C GLN A 329 14.89 -7.02 -36.54
N VAL A 330 15.98 -6.89 -35.77
CA VAL A 330 16.20 -5.78 -34.84
C VAL A 330 17.42 -4.98 -35.32
N PRO A 331 17.21 -3.78 -35.90
CA PRO A 331 18.31 -2.89 -36.27
C PRO A 331 19.16 -2.51 -35.06
N ALA A 332 20.42 -2.15 -35.31
CA ALA A 332 21.30 -1.58 -34.28
C ALA A 332 20.62 -0.41 -33.55
N GLY A 333 20.70 -0.36 -32.23
CA GLY A 333 20.06 0.67 -31.43
C GLY A 333 19.61 0.17 -30.06
N THR A 334 18.80 1.01 -29.40
CA THR A 334 18.25 0.76 -28.06
C THR A 334 16.73 0.64 -28.13
N TYR A 335 16.21 -0.34 -27.40
CA TYR A 335 14.81 -0.74 -27.36
C TYR A 335 14.43 -1.08 -25.91
N THR A 336 13.15 -1.34 -25.67
CA THR A 336 12.70 -2.02 -24.46
C THR A 336 12.20 -3.42 -24.75
N LEU A 337 12.39 -4.33 -23.78
CA LEU A 337 11.85 -5.68 -23.81
C LEU A 337 10.65 -5.78 -22.87
N TRP A 338 9.57 -6.36 -23.38
CA TRP A 338 8.38 -6.69 -22.61
C TRP A 338 8.02 -8.16 -22.86
N THR A 339 7.26 -8.75 -21.95
CA THR A 339 6.81 -10.14 -22.07
C THR A 339 5.32 -10.24 -21.77
N VAL A 340 4.64 -11.18 -22.42
CA VAL A 340 3.25 -11.53 -22.12
C VAL A 340 3.22 -13.03 -21.79
N PRO A 341 3.15 -13.40 -20.51
CA PRO A 341 3.02 -14.80 -20.15
C PRO A 341 1.60 -15.28 -20.46
N HIS A 342 1.51 -16.43 -21.13
CA HIS A 342 0.29 -17.20 -21.29
C HIS A 342 0.38 -18.47 -20.44
N ARG A 343 -0.69 -19.26 -20.40
CA ARG A 343 -0.69 -20.52 -19.63
C ARG A 343 0.32 -21.55 -20.14
N ALA A 344 0.59 -21.56 -21.45
CA ALA A 344 1.45 -22.55 -22.10
C ALA A 344 2.63 -21.95 -22.90
N SER A 345 2.59 -20.64 -23.17
CA SER A 345 3.61 -19.93 -23.97
C SER A 345 3.94 -18.59 -23.34
N VAL A 346 4.92 -17.89 -23.90
CA VAL A 346 5.24 -16.51 -23.52
C VAL A 346 5.68 -15.75 -24.75
N ASP A 347 5.12 -14.57 -24.96
CA ASP A 347 5.53 -13.69 -26.04
C ASP A 347 6.61 -12.72 -25.56
N LEU A 348 7.64 -12.54 -26.38
CA LEU A 348 8.60 -11.45 -26.29
C LEU A 348 8.16 -10.31 -27.20
N ILE A 349 8.17 -9.08 -26.66
CA ILE A 349 7.90 -7.86 -27.40
C ILE A 349 9.17 -7.00 -27.38
N VAL A 350 9.61 -6.57 -28.57
CA VAL A 350 10.64 -5.54 -28.72
C VAL A 350 9.94 -4.23 -29.05
N ASN A 351 10.13 -3.19 -28.23
CA ASN A 351 9.44 -1.91 -28.37
C ASN A 351 10.43 -0.74 -28.57
N LYS A 352 10.09 0.19 -29.47
CA LYS A 352 10.93 1.33 -29.87
C LYS A 352 10.91 2.50 -28.87
N GLN A 353 10.02 2.48 -27.87
CA GLN A 353 10.04 3.45 -26.78
C GLN A 353 11.11 3.05 -25.76
N THR A 354 11.86 4.03 -25.27
CA THR A 354 12.97 3.83 -24.33
C THR A 354 12.87 4.82 -23.17
N GLY A 355 13.43 4.45 -22.02
CA GLY A 355 13.54 5.31 -20.83
C GLY A 355 12.26 5.48 -20.02
N GLN A 356 11.17 4.86 -20.46
CA GLN A 356 9.85 4.96 -19.82
C GLN A 356 9.75 4.12 -18.54
N TRP A 357 8.80 4.50 -17.69
CA TRP A 357 8.46 3.69 -16.52
C TRP A 357 7.80 2.38 -16.96
N GLY A 358 7.99 1.31 -16.18
CA GLY A 358 7.53 -0.02 -16.56
C GLY A 358 6.01 -0.25 -16.47
N THR A 359 5.21 0.81 -16.35
CA THR A 359 3.75 0.79 -16.53
C THR A 359 3.29 1.61 -17.74
N GLU A 360 4.20 2.29 -18.44
CA GLU A 360 3.90 3.17 -19.57
C GLU A 360 4.09 2.45 -20.91
N PHE A 361 3.48 1.27 -21.04
CA PHE A 361 3.56 0.48 -22.26
C PHE A 361 2.70 1.07 -23.38
N ASN A 362 3.28 1.27 -24.56
CA ASN A 362 2.56 1.71 -25.76
C ASN A 362 2.75 0.70 -26.91
N SER A 363 1.70 -0.06 -27.21
CA SER A 363 1.71 -1.10 -28.24
C SER A 363 1.96 -0.58 -29.66
N SER A 364 1.60 0.68 -29.96
CA SER A 364 1.87 1.30 -31.27
C SER A 364 3.36 1.48 -31.57
N ARG A 365 4.21 1.34 -30.54
CA ARG A 365 5.68 1.45 -30.64
C ARG A 365 6.36 0.10 -30.77
N ASN A 366 5.62 -1.01 -30.85
CA ASN A 366 6.20 -2.34 -31.04
C ASN A 366 6.99 -2.39 -32.35
N LEU A 367 8.23 -2.87 -32.28
CA LEU A 367 9.00 -3.29 -33.45
C LEU A 367 8.51 -4.66 -33.92
N GLY A 368 8.23 -5.57 -32.98
CA GLY A 368 7.74 -6.90 -33.26
C GLY A 368 7.35 -7.65 -31.99
N ILE A 369 6.67 -8.77 -32.18
CA ILE A 369 6.26 -9.74 -31.16
C ILE A 369 6.65 -11.12 -31.68
N ALA A 370 7.25 -11.95 -30.83
CA ALA A 370 7.59 -13.33 -31.17
C ALA A 370 7.49 -14.22 -29.93
N GLU A 371 7.07 -15.47 -30.12
CA GLU A 371 7.01 -16.45 -29.04
C GLU A 371 8.43 -16.85 -28.57
N MET A 372 8.64 -16.93 -27.26
CA MET A 372 9.87 -17.50 -26.68
C MET A 372 9.67 -18.97 -26.34
N THR A 373 10.77 -19.71 -26.25
CA THR A 373 10.74 -21.06 -25.67
C THR A 373 10.61 -20.96 -24.15
N SER A 374 9.63 -21.67 -23.58
CA SER A 374 9.40 -21.73 -22.14
C SER A 374 9.76 -23.10 -21.58
N GLN A 375 10.55 -23.12 -20.51
CA GLN A 375 10.98 -24.33 -19.82
C GLN A 375 10.73 -24.19 -18.31
N ALA A 376 10.27 -25.26 -17.68
CA ALA A 376 10.22 -25.33 -16.23
C ALA A 376 11.62 -25.66 -15.68
N VAL A 377 12.03 -24.98 -14.60
CA VAL A 377 13.26 -25.32 -13.86
C VAL A 377 12.91 -25.99 -12.55
N VAL A 378 13.73 -26.96 -12.11
CA VAL A 378 13.45 -27.78 -10.92
C VAL A 378 13.68 -26.99 -9.62
N ALA A 379 14.77 -26.25 -9.55
CA ALA A 379 15.09 -25.38 -8.41
C ALA A 379 14.66 -23.95 -8.73
N PRO A 380 13.96 -23.25 -7.81
CA PRO A 380 13.51 -21.89 -8.07
C PRO A 380 14.68 -20.91 -8.09
N VAL A 381 14.71 -20.05 -9.11
CA VAL A 381 15.65 -18.92 -9.18
C VAL A 381 15.07 -17.74 -8.38
N GLU A 382 15.64 -17.47 -7.20
CA GLU A 382 15.11 -16.45 -6.29
C GLU A 382 15.10 -15.04 -6.91
N THR A 383 16.18 -14.67 -7.59
CA THR A 383 16.36 -13.34 -8.17
C THR A 383 16.16 -13.38 -9.67
N PHE A 384 15.19 -12.61 -10.19
CA PHE A 384 15.00 -12.52 -11.64
C PHE A 384 16.30 -12.13 -12.33
N THR A 385 16.70 -12.92 -13.32
CA THR A 385 17.98 -12.78 -13.99
C THR A 385 17.78 -12.83 -15.49
N ILE A 386 18.33 -11.84 -16.18
CA ILE A 386 18.44 -11.81 -17.64
C ILE A 386 19.92 -11.93 -18.00
N SER A 387 20.23 -12.80 -18.96
CA SER A 387 21.56 -12.94 -19.53
C SER A 387 21.49 -13.16 -21.04
N ILE A 388 22.61 -12.94 -21.72
CA ILE A 388 22.78 -13.34 -23.12
C ILE A 388 23.95 -14.32 -23.14
N VAL A 389 23.68 -15.54 -23.58
CA VAL A 389 24.64 -16.65 -23.61
C VAL A 389 25.09 -16.85 -25.06
N PRO A 390 26.36 -16.54 -25.41
CA PRO A 390 26.91 -16.88 -26.72
C PRO A 390 26.97 -18.41 -26.89
N LEU A 391 26.58 -18.90 -28.07
CA LEU A 391 26.71 -20.31 -28.45
C LEU A 391 27.90 -20.50 -29.38
N ASP A 392 28.08 -19.57 -30.32
CA ASP A 392 29.24 -19.46 -31.19
C ASP A 392 29.47 -17.99 -31.60
N THR A 393 30.21 -17.74 -32.70
CA THR A 393 30.51 -16.38 -33.18
C THR A 393 29.35 -15.67 -33.87
N LYS A 394 28.29 -16.40 -34.24
CA LYS A 394 27.10 -15.92 -34.95
C LYS A 394 25.80 -16.12 -34.18
N HIS A 395 25.78 -17.04 -33.22
CA HIS A 395 24.58 -17.43 -32.50
C HIS A 395 24.73 -17.22 -31.00
N GLY A 396 23.64 -16.83 -30.37
CA GLY A 396 23.50 -16.78 -28.92
C GLY A 396 22.05 -16.95 -28.49
N THR A 397 21.81 -16.80 -27.20
CA THR A 397 20.46 -16.94 -26.63
C THR A 397 20.25 -15.88 -25.56
N LEU A 398 19.17 -15.11 -25.68
CA LEU A 398 18.63 -14.32 -24.59
C LEU A 398 17.94 -15.27 -23.61
N VAL A 399 18.36 -15.26 -22.35
CA VAL A 399 17.84 -16.13 -21.29
C VAL A 399 17.25 -15.26 -20.19
N MET A 400 16.03 -15.58 -19.78
CA MET A 400 15.33 -14.95 -18.64
C MET A 400 14.90 -16.03 -17.66
N GLU A 401 15.31 -15.92 -16.40
CA GLU A 401 15.06 -16.93 -15.37
C GLU A 401 14.46 -16.30 -14.11
N TRP A 402 13.32 -16.83 -13.64
CA TRP A 402 12.72 -16.46 -12.36
C TRP A 402 11.88 -17.59 -11.79
N GLY A 403 12.03 -17.85 -10.49
CA GLY A 403 11.32 -18.94 -9.81
C GLY A 403 11.47 -20.21 -10.62
N PHE A 404 10.34 -20.82 -11.00
CA PHE A 404 10.31 -22.10 -11.69
C PHE A 404 10.26 -22.02 -13.21
N PHE A 405 10.52 -20.85 -13.83
CA PHE A 405 10.56 -20.74 -15.29
C PHE A 405 11.90 -20.21 -15.82
N LYS A 406 12.23 -20.69 -17.02
CA LYS A 406 13.29 -20.21 -17.89
C LYS A 406 12.69 -19.93 -19.26
N TRP A 407 12.84 -18.70 -19.74
CA TRP A 407 12.41 -18.28 -21.07
C TRP A 407 13.63 -17.99 -21.93
N THR A 408 13.64 -18.51 -23.16
CA THR A 408 14.75 -18.33 -24.07
C THR A 408 14.32 -17.86 -25.45
N ALA A 409 15.12 -16.96 -26.03
CA ALA A 409 14.94 -16.46 -27.39
C ALA A 409 16.28 -16.52 -28.13
N PRO A 410 16.35 -17.13 -29.32
CA PRO A 410 17.59 -17.19 -30.10
C PRO A 410 17.99 -15.80 -30.60
N ILE A 411 19.31 -15.57 -30.65
CA ILE A 411 19.93 -14.38 -31.24
C ILE A 411 20.83 -14.84 -32.38
N GLU A 412 20.64 -14.26 -33.57
CA GLU A 412 21.56 -14.39 -34.71
C GLU A 412 22.22 -13.03 -34.99
N VAL A 413 23.53 -13.03 -35.17
CA VAL A 413 24.32 -11.86 -35.58
C VAL A 413 24.94 -12.09 -36.97
N PRO A 414 25.27 -11.03 -37.73
CA PRO A 414 25.73 -11.13 -39.12
C PRO A 414 26.99 -12.00 -39.34
#